data_AF-A0A956ET53-F1
#
_entry.id   AF-A0A956ET53-F1
#
_cell.length_a   1.000
_cell.length_b   1.000
_cell.length_c   1.000
_cell.angle_alpha   90.00
_cell.angle_beta   90.00
_cell.angle_gamma   90.00
#
_symmetry.space_group_name_H-M   'P 1'
#
loop_
_entity.id
_entity.type
_entity.pdbx_description
1 polymer ?
#
loop_
_entity_poly.entity_id
_entity_poly.type
_entity_poly.pdbx_seq_one_letter_code
_entity_poly.pdbx_strand_id
1 'polypeptide(L)'
;MPRRIQGRDSEAVVVSAKLKPRPKPAKAADPPGTCRRPAYVARLLAFAHQLRGVLERGEVGGVGELARRLGVSQPRITQLVNLTYLAPEIQAYVVSLEAVDGVEPMTERPLREAVKSVGWWGQRYKSELAGAQIHPDHLSTRGYPSIRLSDRLH
;
A
#
# COMPACT_ATOMS: atom_id res chain seq x y z
N MET A 1 54.76 18.08 54.54
CA MET A 1 53.47 18.80 54.33
C MET A 1 53.70 19.84 53.24
N PRO A 2 52.86 19.99 52.20
CA PRO A 2 51.39 20.00 52.28
C PRO A 2 50.68 18.93 51.41
N ARG A 3 49.35 18.92 51.59
CA ARG A 3 48.30 18.00 51.16
C ARG A 3 47.87 18.20 49.70
N ARG A 4 47.34 17.17 49.02
CA ARG A 4 46.08 17.30 48.24
C ARG A 4 45.52 15.97 47.70
N ILE A 5 44.38 15.59 48.27
CA ILE A 5 43.09 15.22 47.64
C ILE A 5 43.06 14.02 46.67
N GLN A 6 42.22 13.05 47.06
CA GLN A 6 41.65 11.94 46.29
C GLN A 6 41.03 12.35 44.95
N GLY A 7 41.11 11.43 43.99
CA GLY A 7 39.97 10.92 43.21
C GLY A 7 39.27 11.86 42.23
N ARG A 8 39.25 11.47 40.95
CA ARG A 8 37.99 11.45 40.20
C ARG A 8 38.16 10.69 38.89
N ASP A 9 37.39 9.61 38.77
CA ASP A 9 36.98 9.02 37.51
C ASP A 9 36.47 10.13 36.58
N SER A 10 37.05 10.24 35.38
CA SER A 10 36.54 11.15 34.35
C SER A 10 35.76 10.32 33.35
N GLU A 11 34.45 10.38 33.57
CA GLU A 11 33.35 9.80 32.81
C GLU A 11 33.44 10.01 31.30
N ALA A 12 33.02 8.99 30.57
CA ALA A 12 32.54 9.11 29.20
C ALA A 12 31.36 10.10 29.17
N VAL A 13 31.57 11.26 28.56
CA VAL A 13 30.49 12.21 28.30
C VAL A 13 29.60 11.64 27.20
N VAL A 14 28.53 10.97 27.61
CA VAL A 14 27.42 10.59 26.74
C VAL A 14 26.66 11.87 26.42
N VAL A 15 27.00 12.52 25.31
CA VAL A 15 26.24 13.67 24.81
C VAL A 15 24.89 13.16 24.32
N SER A 16 23.89 13.19 25.19
CA SER A 16 22.49 12.98 24.83
C SER A 16 22.01 14.16 23.99
N ALA A 17 22.26 14.10 22.68
CA ALA A 17 21.64 14.98 21.72
C ALA A 17 20.15 14.63 21.63
N LYS A 18 19.32 15.47 22.24
CA LYS A 18 17.85 15.39 22.16
C LYS A 18 17.44 15.55 20.70
N LEU A 19 17.17 14.43 20.01
CA LEU A 19 16.70 14.44 18.63
C LEU A 19 15.32 15.09 18.62
N LYS A 20 15.23 16.35 18.17
CA LYS A 20 13.94 16.99 17.90
C LYS A 20 13.20 16.11 16.88
N PRO A 21 11.93 15.73 17.12
CA PRO A 21 11.18 14.96 16.13
C PRO A 21 11.11 15.79 14.85
N ARG A 22 11.64 15.22 13.77
CA ARG A 22 11.57 15.80 12.42
C ARG A 22 10.08 16.05 12.12
N PRO A 23 9.67 17.29 11.81
CA PRO A 23 8.29 17.53 11.45
C PRO A 23 7.98 16.66 10.23
N LYS A 24 6.95 15.82 10.35
CA LYS A 24 6.36 15.14 9.18
C LYS A 24 6.10 16.24 8.14
N PRO A 25 6.47 16.07 6.86
CA PRO A 25 6.10 17.05 5.86
C PRO A 25 4.58 17.13 5.88
N ALA A 26 4.03 18.22 6.41
CA ALA A 26 2.66 18.59 6.14
C ALA A 26 2.57 18.69 4.62
N LYS A 27 1.69 17.91 4.01
CA LYS A 27 1.35 17.99 2.58
C LYS A 27 1.22 19.49 2.29
N ALA A 28 2.11 20.04 1.46
CA ALA A 28 2.10 21.48 1.18
C ALA A 28 0.66 21.84 0.82
N ALA A 29 0.08 22.80 1.54
CA ALA A 29 -1.31 23.19 1.30
C ALA A 29 -1.43 23.54 -0.18
N ASP A 30 -2.31 22.83 -0.88
CA ASP A 30 -2.47 23.02 -2.30
C ASP A 30 -2.91 24.46 -2.60
N PRO A 31 -2.62 24.97 -3.81
CA PRO A 31 -3.16 26.23 -4.25
C PRO A 31 -4.68 26.30 -4.03
N PRO A 32 -5.23 27.45 -3.60
CA PRO A 32 -6.67 27.63 -3.51
C PRO A 32 -7.33 27.27 -4.86
N GLY A 33 -8.28 26.32 -4.84
CA GLY A 33 -9.00 25.86 -6.02
C GLY A 33 -8.67 24.46 -6.51
N THR A 34 -7.68 23.76 -5.93
CA THR A 34 -7.43 22.34 -6.29
C THR A 34 -8.58 21.45 -5.85
N CYS A 35 -9.15 20.70 -6.78
CA CYS A 35 -10.19 19.71 -6.50
C CYS A 35 -9.55 18.32 -6.33
N ARG A 36 -9.55 17.82 -5.10
CA ARG A 36 -9.10 16.45 -4.78
C ARG A 36 -10.29 15.54 -4.55
N ARG A 37 -10.23 14.35 -5.14
CA ARG A 37 -11.18 13.25 -4.88
C ARG A 37 -10.44 11.92 -4.91
N PRO A 38 -10.97 10.86 -4.27
CA PRO A 38 -10.41 9.52 -4.43
C PRO A 38 -10.26 9.17 -5.91
N ALA A 39 -9.14 8.59 -6.28
CA ALA A 39 -8.89 8.14 -7.66
C ALA A 39 -9.98 7.15 -8.09
N TYR A 40 -10.24 7.08 -9.39
CA TYR A 40 -11.22 6.15 -9.93
C TYR A 40 -10.89 4.70 -9.56
N VAL A 41 -9.61 4.31 -9.64
CA VAL A 41 -9.14 2.98 -9.23
C VAL A 41 -9.35 2.70 -7.74
N ALA A 42 -9.25 3.72 -6.88
CA ALA A 42 -9.54 3.59 -5.45
C ALA A 42 -11.02 3.26 -5.21
N ARG A 43 -11.92 3.98 -5.91
CA ARG A 43 -13.37 3.71 -5.85
C ARG A 43 -13.71 2.33 -6.40
N LEU A 44 -13.06 1.90 -7.48
CA LEU A 44 -13.24 0.55 -8.03
C LEU A 44 -12.82 -0.53 -7.04
N LEU A 45 -11.70 -0.36 -6.34
CA LEU A 45 -11.24 -1.34 -5.35
C LEU A 45 -12.20 -1.40 -4.15
N ALA A 46 -12.69 -0.25 -3.68
CA ALA A 46 -13.72 -0.22 -2.63
C ALA A 46 -15.00 -0.92 -3.08
N PHE A 47 -15.47 -0.65 -4.30
CA PHE A 47 -16.63 -1.32 -4.87
C PHE A 47 -16.41 -2.83 -5.05
N ALA A 48 -15.21 -3.26 -5.44
CA ALA A 48 -14.86 -4.67 -5.55
C ALA A 48 -14.99 -5.41 -4.21
N HIS A 49 -14.58 -4.80 -3.10
CA HIS A 49 -14.78 -5.35 -1.76
C HIS A 49 -16.27 -5.47 -1.40
N GLN A 50 -17.10 -4.50 -1.79
CA GLN A 50 -18.55 -4.59 -1.59
C GLN A 50 -19.15 -5.77 -2.38
N LEU A 51 -18.81 -5.90 -3.67
CA LEU A 51 -19.27 -7.00 -4.52
C LEU A 51 -18.82 -8.35 -3.97
N ARG A 52 -17.58 -8.46 -3.53
CA ARG A 52 -17.04 -9.67 -2.89
C ARG A 52 -17.81 -10.02 -1.63
N GLY A 53 -18.11 -9.04 -0.78
CA GLY A 53 -18.93 -9.27 0.42
C GLY A 53 -20.34 -9.78 0.10
N VAL A 54 -21.00 -9.25 -0.93
CA VAL A 54 -22.32 -9.74 -1.39
C VAL A 54 -22.24 -11.21 -1.84
N LEU A 55 -21.19 -11.56 -2.59
CA LEU A 55 -20.95 -12.94 -3.04
C LEU A 55 -20.66 -13.89 -1.85
N GLU A 56 -19.82 -13.47 -0.92
CA GLU A 56 -19.44 -14.26 0.26
C GLU A 56 -20.61 -14.49 1.23
N ARG A 57 -21.53 -13.51 1.33
CA ARG A 57 -22.76 -13.65 2.11
C ARG A 57 -23.85 -14.45 1.40
N GLY A 58 -23.67 -14.81 0.13
CA GLY A 58 -24.64 -15.59 -0.64
C GLY A 58 -25.93 -14.82 -0.98
N GLU A 59 -25.92 -13.49 -0.95
CA GLU A 59 -27.09 -12.65 -1.30
C GLU A 59 -27.46 -12.72 -2.79
N VAL A 60 -26.53 -13.20 -3.61
CA VAL A 60 -26.70 -13.50 -5.04
C VAL A 60 -26.16 -14.89 -5.33
N GLY A 61 -26.73 -15.58 -6.32
CA GLY A 61 -26.29 -16.90 -6.78
C GLY A 61 -24.94 -16.92 -7.51
N GLY A 62 -24.15 -15.85 -7.41
CA GLY A 62 -22.80 -15.75 -7.94
C GLY A 62 -22.58 -14.59 -8.90
N VAL A 63 -21.40 -14.58 -9.53
CA VAL A 63 -20.92 -13.48 -10.40
C VAL A 63 -21.87 -13.23 -11.57
N GLY A 64 -22.43 -14.29 -12.17
CA GLY A 64 -23.34 -14.16 -13.32
C GLY A 64 -24.65 -13.46 -12.96
N GLU A 65 -25.20 -13.74 -11.78
CA GLU A 65 -26.40 -13.04 -11.30
C GLU A 65 -26.10 -11.59 -10.94
N LEU A 66 -24.98 -11.34 -10.25
CA LEU A 66 -24.53 -10.00 -9.90
C LEU A 66 -24.33 -9.13 -11.14
N ALA A 67 -23.73 -9.68 -12.20
CA ALA A 67 -23.55 -9.01 -13.49
C ALA A 67 -24.87 -8.61 -14.13
N ARG A 68 -25.87 -9.51 -14.16
CA ARG A 68 -27.21 -9.22 -14.67
C ARG A 68 -27.90 -8.11 -13.88
N ARG A 69 -27.84 -8.16 -12.54
CA ARG A 69 -28.45 -7.14 -11.66
C ARG A 69 -27.85 -5.75 -11.87
N LEU A 70 -26.54 -5.68 -12.15
CA LEU A 70 -25.82 -4.43 -12.38
C LEU A 70 -25.81 -3.97 -13.85
N GLY A 71 -26.39 -4.74 -14.77
CA GLY A 71 -26.41 -4.42 -16.19
C GLY A 71 -25.03 -4.42 -16.86
N VAL A 72 -24.07 -5.18 -16.32
CA VAL A 72 -22.70 -5.26 -16.85
C VAL A 72 -22.32 -6.70 -17.21
N SER A 73 -21.23 -6.87 -17.95
CA SER A 73 -20.76 -8.20 -18.33
C SER A 73 -20.19 -8.97 -17.13
N GLN A 74 -20.37 -10.29 -17.14
CA GLN A 74 -19.77 -11.17 -16.12
C GLN A 74 -18.24 -11.03 -16.04
N PRO A 75 -17.48 -10.99 -17.16
CA PRO A 75 -16.04 -10.76 -17.11
C PRO A 75 -15.66 -9.45 -16.41
N ARG A 76 -16.46 -8.40 -16.52
CA ARG A 76 -16.19 -7.13 -15.84
C ARG A 76 -16.31 -7.27 -14.32
N ILE A 77 -17.35 -7.94 -13.83
CA ILE A 77 -17.50 -8.23 -12.39
C ILE A 77 -16.34 -9.08 -11.90
N THR A 78 -15.98 -10.15 -12.63
CA THR A 78 -14.82 -10.99 -12.28
C THR A 78 -13.54 -10.17 -12.18
N GLN A 79 -13.26 -9.29 -13.14
CA GLN A 79 -12.09 -8.42 -13.10
C GLN A 79 -12.06 -7.53 -11.85
N LEU A 80 -13.19 -6.93 -11.49
CA LEU A 80 -13.29 -6.08 -10.30
C LEU A 80 -13.06 -6.89 -9.02
N VAL A 81 -13.80 -7.98 -8.83
CA VAL A 81 -13.67 -8.83 -7.64
C VAL A 81 -12.24 -9.36 -7.51
N ASN A 82 -11.58 -9.68 -8.63
CA ASN A 82 -10.19 -10.15 -8.60
C ASN A 82 -9.19 -9.11 -8.08
N LEU A 83 -9.49 -7.81 -8.12
CA LEU A 83 -8.63 -6.78 -7.51
C LEU A 83 -8.48 -6.95 -6.00
N THR A 84 -9.44 -7.61 -5.33
CA THR A 84 -9.36 -7.91 -3.90
C THR A 84 -8.32 -8.99 -3.56
N TYR A 85 -7.74 -9.68 -4.57
CA TYR A 85 -6.62 -10.62 -4.41
C TYR A 85 -5.24 -9.98 -4.55
N LEU A 86 -5.18 -8.65 -4.75
CA LEU A 86 -3.93 -7.90 -4.65
C LEU A 86 -3.34 -8.03 -3.24
N ALA A 87 -2.02 -7.98 -3.15
CA ALA A 87 -1.32 -7.92 -1.88
C ALA A 87 -1.85 -6.73 -1.04
N PRO A 88 -1.98 -6.88 0.28
CA PRO A 88 -2.54 -5.83 1.15
C PRO A 88 -1.86 -4.48 1.00
N GLU A 89 -0.54 -4.46 0.77
CA GLU A 89 0.22 -3.22 0.59
C GLU A 89 -0.14 -2.50 -0.72
N ILE A 90 -0.39 -3.27 -1.79
CA ILE A 90 -0.84 -2.73 -3.08
C ILE A 90 -2.25 -2.17 -2.93
N GLN A 91 -3.14 -2.86 -2.20
CA GLN A 91 -4.48 -2.36 -1.93
C GLN A 91 -4.45 -1.05 -1.12
N ALA A 92 -3.60 -0.97 -0.09
CA ALA A 92 -3.44 0.24 0.72
C ALA A 92 -2.92 1.42 -0.12
N TYR A 93 -1.95 1.17 -1.00
CA TYR A 93 -1.47 2.17 -1.95
C TYR A 93 -2.60 2.64 -2.88
N VAL A 94 -3.34 1.73 -3.50
CA VAL A 94 -4.44 2.07 -4.42
C VAL A 94 -5.52 2.91 -3.74
N VAL A 95 -5.90 2.58 -2.50
CA VAL A 95 -6.89 3.37 -1.74
C VAL A 95 -6.38 4.77 -1.40
N SER A 96 -5.07 4.97 -1.26
CA SER A 96 -4.46 6.27 -0.99
C SER A 96 -4.38 7.20 -2.21
N LEU A 97 -4.66 6.69 -3.40
CA LEU A 97 -4.56 7.47 -4.64
C LEU A 97 -5.70 8.50 -4.74
N GLU A 98 -5.32 9.71 -5.12
CA GLU A 98 -6.24 10.83 -5.35
C GLU A 98 -6.14 11.28 -6.81
N ALA A 99 -7.28 11.61 -7.40
CA ALA A 99 -7.30 12.42 -8.60
C ALA A 99 -7.28 13.89 -8.19
N VAL A 100 -6.41 14.66 -8.85
CA VAL A 100 -6.23 16.10 -8.62
C VAL A 100 -6.63 16.81 -9.90
N ASP A 101 -7.57 17.75 -9.81
CA ASP A 101 -8.07 18.55 -10.93
C ASP A 101 -8.53 17.68 -12.12
N GLY A 102 -9.16 16.55 -11.80
CA GLY A 102 -9.67 15.58 -12.77
C GLY A 102 -8.63 14.62 -13.35
N VAL A 103 -7.34 14.81 -13.06
CA VAL A 103 -6.26 13.94 -13.53
C VAL A 103 -6.19 12.68 -12.67
N GLU A 104 -6.32 11.52 -13.30
CA GLU A 104 -6.21 10.22 -12.63
C GLU A 104 -4.74 9.78 -12.52
N PRO A 105 -4.26 9.36 -11.34
CA PRO A 105 -2.86 9.00 -11.14
C PRO A 105 -2.49 7.67 -11.82
N MET A 106 -3.47 6.81 -12.10
CA MET A 106 -3.26 5.59 -12.86
C MET A 106 -4.57 5.04 -13.45
N THR A 107 -4.42 4.14 -14.41
CA THR A 107 -5.53 3.33 -14.93
C THR A 107 -5.65 2.01 -14.18
N GLU A 108 -6.75 1.29 -14.40
CA GLU A 108 -6.98 -0.03 -13.79
C GLU A 108 -6.10 -1.15 -14.38
N ARG A 109 -5.63 -0.99 -15.63
CA ARG A 109 -4.93 -2.05 -16.38
C ARG A 109 -3.70 -2.60 -15.65
N PRO A 110 -2.79 -1.78 -15.09
CA PRO A 110 -1.70 -2.23 -14.23
C PRO A 110 -2.13 -3.18 -13.12
N LEU A 111 -3.21 -2.87 -12.41
CA LEU A 111 -3.70 -3.66 -11.29
C LEU A 111 -4.21 -5.03 -11.75
N ARG A 112 -4.88 -5.08 -12.90
CA ARG A 112 -5.30 -6.36 -13.50
C ARG A 112 -4.11 -7.24 -13.88
N GLU A 113 -3.01 -6.67 -14.35
CA GLU A 113 -1.80 -7.45 -14.65
C GLU A 113 -1.06 -7.89 -13.39
N ALA A 114 -1.06 -7.05 -12.35
CA ALA A 114 -0.49 -7.40 -11.05
C ALA A 114 -1.21 -8.61 -10.44
N VAL A 115 -2.54 -8.60 -10.38
CA VAL A 115 -3.37 -9.70 -9.81
C VAL A 115 -3.07 -11.07 -10.44
N LYS A 116 -2.74 -11.12 -11.74
CA LYS A 116 -2.45 -12.39 -12.43
C LYS A 116 -1.15 -13.06 -11.96
N SER A 117 -0.32 -12.38 -11.18
CA SER A 117 0.96 -12.92 -10.72
C SER A 117 0.75 -13.88 -9.56
N VAL A 118 1.43 -15.02 -9.60
CA VAL A 118 1.38 -16.04 -8.54
C VAL A 118 2.11 -15.53 -7.31
N GLY A 119 1.40 -15.50 -6.18
CA GLY A 119 1.93 -15.03 -4.89
C GLY A 119 2.21 -13.52 -4.86
N TRP A 120 2.18 -12.93 -3.67
CA TRP A 120 2.33 -11.48 -3.50
C TRP A 120 3.71 -10.93 -3.91
N TRP A 121 4.75 -11.76 -3.86
CA TRP A 121 6.08 -11.39 -4.36
C TRP A 121 6.06 -11.03 -5.85
N GLY A 122 5.43 -11.84 -6.70
CA GLY A 122 5.30 -11.56 -8.12
C GLY A 122 4.44 -10.32 -8.41
N GLN A 123 3.43 -10.08 -7.57
CA GLN A 123 2.58 -8.89 -7.69
C GLN A 123 3.37 -7.59 -7.42
N ARG A 124 4.23 -7.59 -6.39
CA ARG A 124 5.08 -6.44 -6.03
C ARG A 124 6.04 -6.07 -7.16
N TYR A 125 6.79 -7.05 -7.65
CA TYR A 125 7.73 -6.86 -8.76
C TYR A 125 7.06 -6.24 -10.00
N LYS A 126 5.85 -6.71 -10.37
CA LYS A 126 5.11 -6.12 -11.50
C LYS A 126 4.55 -4.73 -11.20
N SER A 127 4.16 -4.45 -9.96
CA SER A 127 3.63 -3.14 -9.59
C SER A 127 4.70 -2.04 -9.64
N GLU A 128 5.93 -2.37 -9.24
CA GLU A 128 7.11 -1.50 -9.37
C GLU A 128 7.39 -1.14 -10.83
N LEU A 129 7.27 -2.13 -11.74
CA LEU A 129 7.40 -1.92 -13.18
C LEU A 129 6.26 -1.09 -13.79
N ALA A 130 5.10 -1.02 -13.15
CA ALA A 130 3.94 -0.31 -13.65
C ALA A 130 3.87 1.17 -13.21
N GLY A 131 4.96 1.72 -12.66
CA GLY A 131 5.03 3.11 -12.23
C GLY A 131 4.38 3.37 -10.87
N ALA A 132 3.85 2.35 -10.20
CA ALA A 132 3.59 2.43 -8.78
C ALA A 132 4.96 2.26 -8.10
N GLN A 133 5.58 3.37 -7.69
CA GLN A 133 6.77 3.34 -6.82
C GLN A 133 6.33 2.82 -5.44
N ILE A 134 5.95 1.53 -5.38
CA ILE A 134 5.53 0.84 -4.16
C ILE A 134 6.81 0.61 -3.38
N HIS A 135 7.22 1.60 -2.59
CA HIS A 135 8.43 1.52 -1.79
C HIS A 135 8.31 0.33 -0.84
N PRO A 136 9.25 -0.63 -0.84
CA PRO A 136 9.12 -1.88 -0.09
C PRO A 136 9.21 -1.75 1.44
N ASP A 137 9.02 -0.57 2.03
CA ASP A 137 9.57 -0.31 3.36
C ASP A 137 8.61 0.44 4.29
N HIS A 138 7.54 -0.26 4.72
CA HIS A 138 6.76 0.12 5.91
C HIS A 138 6.32 -1.05 6.80
N LEU A 139 6.46 -2.32 6.37
CA LEU A 139 5.86 -3.46 7.10
C LEU A 139 6.79 -4.68 7.32
N SER A 140 8.11 -4.50 7.19
CA SER A 140 9.11 -5.51 7.63
C SER A 140 8.89 -5.96 9.09
N THR A 141 8.18 -5.16 9.90
CA THR A 141 7.91 -5.44 11.32
C THR A 141 6.71 -6.37 11.59
N ARG A 142 5.97 -6.86 10.57
CA ARG A 142 4.90 -7.87 10.78
C ARG A 142 5.15 -9.13 9.94
N GLY A 143 6.12 -9.92 10.36
CA GLY A 143 6.09 -11.39 10.22
C GLY A 143 6.21 -12.00 8.82
N TYR A 144 6.58 -11.24 7.78
CA TYR A 144 6.90 -11.86 6.48
C TYR A 144 8.38 -12.25 6.44
N PRO A 145 8.72 -13.54 6.25
CA PRO A 145 10.11 -13.94 6.16
C PRO A 145 10.73 -13.30 4.91
N SER A 146 11.75 -12.46 5.13
CA SER A 146 12.69 -12.04 4.10
C SER A 146 13.50 -13.27 3.68
N ILE A 147 12.92 -14.14 2.85
CA ILE A 147 13.67 -15.23 2.24
C ILE A 147 14.60 -14.56 1.23
N ARG A 148 15.87 -14.40 1.58
CA ARG A 148 16.89 -13.95 0.64
C ARG A 148 16.93 -14.93 -0.52
N LEU A 149 16.88 -14.42 -1.74
CA LEU A 149 16.99 -15.22 -2.97
C LEU A 149 18.33 -15.98 -3.11
N SER A 150 19.27 -15.81 -2.18
CA SER A 150 20.56 -16.52 -2.18
C SER A 150 20.46 -18.00 -1.77
N ASP A 151 19.37 -18.44 -1.14
CA ASP A 151 19.37 -19.74 -0.44
C ASP A 151 18.59 -20.85 -1.18
N ARG A 152 18.32 -20.70 -2.48
CA ARG A 152 17.55 -21.73 -3.22
C ARG A 152 17.98 -22.02 -4.65
N LEU A 153 19.28 -21.94 -4.92
CA LEU A 153 19.89 -22.63 -6.06
C LEU A 153 21.00 -23.55 -5.52
N HIS A 154 20.63 -24.79 -5.23
CA HIS A 154 21.49 -25.97 -5.22
C HIS A 154 20.74 -27.08 -5.94
#